data_AF-A0A935MRA3-F1
#
_entry.id   AF-A0A935MRA3-F1
#
_cell.length_a   1.000
_cell.length_b   1.000
_cell.length_c   1.000
_cell.angle_alpha   90.00
_cell.angle_beta   90.00
_cell.angle_gamma   90.00
#
_symmetry.space_group_name_H-M   'P 1'
#
loop_
_entity.id
_entity.type
_entity.pdbx_description
1 polymer ?
#
loop_
_entity_poly.entity_id
_entity_poly.type
_entity_poly.pdbx_seq_one_letter_code
_entity_poly.pdbx_strand_id
1 'polypeptide(L)'
;MGRIILGIIVGFVVWSIVWVGGEQTIGRFWAEYGAHSLAAEKALVNGTAVESSIAIVLVNLVRSFITSLIAGYMTALVAGEFKKSTMVLGVILVLVGVAVEYVFWNMAPAWYHILFVLFLLPMTIVGGKLRRSN
;
A
#
# COMPACT_ATOMS: atom_id res chain seq x y z
N MET A 1 -22.46 -12.85 -3.69
CA MET A 1 -21.16 -12.89 -4.39
C MET A 1 -20.82 -11.56 -5.07
N GLY A 2 -21.72 -10.95 -5.86
CA GLY A 2 -21.44 -9.67 -6.56
C GLY A 2 -20.95 -8.53 -5.66
N ARG A 3 -21.56 -8.34 -4.48
CA ARG A 3 -21.11 -7.33 -3.49
C ARG A 3 -19.68 -7.57 -2.99
N ILE A 4 -19.28 -8.84 -2.81
CA ILE A 4 -17.92 -9.20 -2.35
C ILE A 4 -16.90 -8.81 -3.42
N ILE A 5 -17.15 -9.19 -4.69
CA ILE A 5 -16.27 -8.84 -5.82
C ILE A 5 -16.18 -7.33 -5.96
N LEU A 6 -17.32 -6.62 -5.93
CA LEU A 6 -17.35 -5.17 -5.99
C LEU A 6 -16.56 -4.53 -4.83
N GLY A 7 -16.69 -5.06 -3.61
CA GLY A 7 -15.93 -4.58 -2.46
C GLY A 7 -14.42 -4.75 -2.64
N ILE A 8 -13.97 -5.89 -3.16
CA ILE A 8 -12.55 -6.14 -3.46
C ILE A 8 -12.04 -5.13 -4.50
N ILE A 9 -12.78 -4.91 -5.58
CA ILE A 9 -12.43 -3.94 -6.63
C ILE A 9 -12.32 -2.53 -6.03
N VAL A 10 -13.33 -2.10 -5.27
CA VAL A 10 -13.32 -0.77 -4.64
C VAL A 10 -12.15 -0.64 -3.67
N GLY A 11 -11.90 -1.65 -2.85
CA GLY A 11 -10.77 -1.66 -1.91
C GLY A 11 -9.43 -1.50 -2.61
N PHE A 12 -9.22 -2.24 -3.71
CA PHE A 12 -8.01 -2.14 -4.52
C PHE A 12 -7.86 -0.75 -5.15
N VAL A 13 -8.93 -0.22 -5.74
CA VAL A 13 -8.94 1.14 -6.33
C VAL A 13 -8.62 2.20 -5.27
N VAL A 14 -9.25 2.11 -4.10
CA VAL A 14 -8.98 3.02 -2.97
C VAL A 14 -7.52 2.90 -2.52
N TRP A 15 -6.99 1.69 -2.41
CA TRP A 15 -5.58 1.47 -2.07
C TRP A 15 -4.66 2.19 -3.06
N SER A 16 -4.90 2.03 -4.37
CA SER A 16 -4.11 2.69 -5.42
C SER A 16 -4.19 4.21 -5.34
N ILE A 17 -5.39 4.76 -5.15
CA ILE A 17 -5.61 6.21 -5.03
C ILE A 17 -4.89 6.78 -3.81
N VAL A 18 -5.02 6.13 -2.64
CA VAL A 18 -4.39 6.61 -1.40
C VAL A 18 -2.87 6.46 -1.47
N TRP A 19 -2.36 5.40 -2.09
CA TRP A 19 -0.92 5.21 -2.29
C TRP A 19 -0.32 6.28 -3.20
N VAL A 20 -0.84 6.41 -4.44
CA VAL A 20 -0.33 7.36 -5.44
C VAL A 20 -0.63 8.81 -5.05
N GLY A 21 -1.83 9.09 -4.56
CA GLY A 21 -2.23 10.41 -4.08
C GLY A 21 -1.47 10.83 -2.82
N GLY A 22 -1.17 9.87 -1.93
CA GLY A 22 -0.36 10.10 -0.73
C GLY A 22 1.06 10.52 -1.07
N GLU A 23 1.69 9.89 -2.06
CA GLU A 23 3.00 10.28 -2.60
C GLU A 23 3.01 11.75 -3.02
N GLN A 24 2.08 12.14 -3.88
CA GLN A 24 1.97 13.51 -4.41
C GLN A 24 1.68 14.53 -3.31
N THR A 25 0.86 14.14 -2.33
CA THR A 25 0.47 15.03 -1.22
C THR A 25 1.67 15.28 -0.31
N ILE A 26 2.38 14.23 0.12
CA ILE A 26 3.57 14.37 0.98
C ILE A 26 4.65 15.17 0.25
N GLY A 27 4.91 14.87 -1.04
CA GLY A 27 5.92 15.58 -1.84
C GLY A 27 5.66 17.08 -2.01
N ARG A 28 4.39 17.53 -1.91
CA ARG A 28 4.06 18.98 -1.93
C ARG A 28 4.41 19.70 -0.64
N PHE A 29 4.29 19.02 0.51
CA PHE A 29 4.55 19.61 1.82
C PHE A 29 5.98 19.38 2.30
N TRP A 30 6.67 18.36 1.75
CA TRP A 30 8.04 18.02 2.08
C TRP A 30 8.85 17.83 0.80
N ALA A 31 9.57 18.88 0.41
CA ALA A 31 10.30 18.93 -0.86
C ALA A 31 11.36 17.83 -1.02
N GLU A 32 12.05 17.47 0.06
CA GLU A 32 13.05 16.39 0.07
C GLU A 32 12.41 15.03 -0.26
N TYR A 33 11.24 14.75 0.31
CA TYR A 33 10.47 13.56 -0.01
C TYR A 33 10.09 13.55 -1.49
N GLY A 34 9.53 14.64 -2.00
CA GLY A 34 9.16 14.74 -3.42
C GLY A 34 10.35 14.61 -4.38
N ALA A 35 11.52 15.15 -4.01
CA ALA A 35 12.75 14.99 -4.78
C ALA A 35 13.23 13.53 -4.79
N HIS A 36 13.10 12.82 -3.67
CA HIS A 36 13.40 11.39 -3.60
C HIS A 36 12.46 10.56 -4.45
N SER A 37 11.15 10.81 -4.40
CA SER A 37 10.15 10.13 -5.23
C SER A 37 10.47 10.24 -6.72
N LEU A 38 10.81 11.46 -7.17
CA LEU A 38 11.19 11.72 -8.56
C LEU A 38 12.53 11.06 -8.93
N ALA A 39 13.48 11.05 -8.00
CA ALA A 39 14.76 10.37 -8.19
C ALA A 39 14.55 8.85 -8.33
N ALA A 40 13.71 8.23 -7.49
CA ALA A 40 13.36 6.82 -7.55
C ALA A 40 12.68 6.45 -8.87
N GLU A 41 11.76 7.29 -9.37
CA GLU A 41 11.13 7.10 -10.69
C GLU A 41 12.16 7.14 -11.83
N LYS A 42 13.04 8.15 -11.84
CA LYS A 42 14.11 8.24 -12.85
C LYS A 42 15.08 7.07 -12.77
N ALA A 43 15.38 6.62 -11.56
CA ALA A 43 16.27 5.51 -11.31
C ALA A 43 15.69 4.19 -11.81
N LEU A 44 14.39 4.02 -11.70
CA LEU A 44 13.68 2.88 -12.28
C LEU A 44 13.79 2.89 -13.82
N VAL A 45 13.60 4.04 -14.46
CA VAL A 45 13.69 4.18 -15.93
C VAL A 45 15.13 3.98 -16.43
N ASN A 46 16.11 4.50 -15.70
CA ASN A 46 17.51 4.49 -16.11
C ASN A 46 18.30 3.27 -15.59
N GLY A 47 17.69 2.41 -14.77
CA GLY A 47 18.34 1.26 -14.14
C GLY A 47 19.44 1.63 -13.13
N THR A 48 19.37 2.82 -12.54
CA THR A 48 20.35 3.30 -11.55
C THR A 48 19.86 3.04 -10.13
N ALA A 49 20.77 3.00 -9.15
CA ALA A 49 20.40 2.90 -7.74
C ALA A 49 20.17 4.30 -7.13
N VAL A 50 19.19 4.41 -6.23
CA VAL A 50 18.97 5.58 -5.37
C VAL A 50 18.96 5.11 -3.93
N GLU A 51 19.85 5.66 -3.12
CA GLU A 51 19.81 5.40 -1.68
C GLU A 51 18.67 6.18 -1.03
N SER A 52 17.84 5.46 -0.29
CA SER A 52 16.75 6.06 0.48
C SER A 52 17.20 6.37 1.90
N SER A 53 16.89 7.57 2.39
CA SER A 53 17.09 7.90 3.79
C SER A 53 16.15 7.07 4.68
N ILE A 54 16.58 6.76 5.90
CA ILE A 54 15.78 5.99 6.85
C ILE A 54 14.41 6.64 7.13
N ALA A 55 14.35 7.96 7.14
CA ALA A 55 13.13 8.71 7.36
C ALA A 55 12.08 8.45 6.26
N ILE A 56 12.51 8.44 5.00
CA ILE A 56 11.62 8.18 3.85
C ILE A 56 11.10 6.75 3.87
N VAL A 57 11.98 5.79 4.16
CA VAL A 57 11.63 4.37 4.28
C VAL A 57 10.58 4.15 5.38
N LEU A 58 10.75 4.77 6.55
CA LEU A 58 9.79 4.68 7.64
C LEU A 58 8.44 5.33 7.29
N VAL A 59 8.45 6.47 6.60
CA VAL A 59 7.22 7.15 6.16
C VAL A 59 6.46 6.29 5.16
N ASN A 60 7.15 5.66 4.21
CA ASN A 60 6.53 4.74 3.25
C ASN A 60 5.93 3.52 3.93
N LEU A 61 6.60 2.98 4.96
CA LEU A 61 6.10 1.85 5.72
C LEU A 61 4.83 2.21 6.52
N VAL A 62 4.85 3.33 7.24
CA VAL A 62 3.66 3.82 7.97
C VAL A 62 2.52 4.11 7.00
N ARG A 63 2.82 4.73 5.86
CA ARG A 63 1.82 4.99 4.81
C ARG A 63 1.21 3.70 4.28
N SER A 64 2.00 2.66 4.05
CA SER A 64 1.47 1.37 3.55
C SER A 64 0.49 0.74 4.54
N PHE A 65 0.75 0.88 5.85
CA PHE A 65 -0.13 0.38 6.90
C PHE A 65 -1.46 1.14 6.90
N ILE A 66 -1.42 2.47 6.85
CA ILE A 66 -2.61 3.33 6.80
C ILE A 66 -3.41 3.04 5.52
N THR A 67 -2.73 2.95 4.38
CA THR A 67 -3.36 2.70 3.07
C THR A 67 -4.08 1.36 3.04
N SER A 68 -3.44 0.30 3.56
CA SER A 68 -4.02 -1.05 3.63
C SER A 68 -5.20 -1.11 4.60
N LEU A 69 -5.13 -0.38 5.73
CA LEU A 69 -6.23 -0.26 6.68
C LEU A 69 -7.44 0.42 6.04
N ILE A 70 -7.26 1.55 5.34
CA ILE A 70 -8.33 2.26 4.63
C ILE A 70 -8.95 1.36 3.54
N ALA A 71 -8.12 0.68 2.75
CA ALA A 71 -8.56 -0.23 1.71
C ALA A 71 -9.43 -1.38 2.27
N GLY A 72 -8.98 -1.99 3.36
CA GLY A 72 -9.73 -3.03 4.07
C GLY A 72 -11.08 -2.56 4.61
N TYR A 73 -11.11 -1.36 5.19
CA TYR A 73 -12.36 -0.74 5.67
C TYR A 73 -13.36 -0.52 4.54
N MET A 74 -12.91 0.08 3.43
CA MET A 74 -13.76 0.37 2.27
C MET A 74 -14.26 -0.91 1.60
N THR A 75 -13.41 -1.94 1.55
CA THR A 75 -13.79 -3.28 1.07
C THR A 75 -14.94 -3.85 1.86
N ALA A 76 -14.81 -3.86 3.19
CA ALA A 76 -15.85 -4.39 4.08
C ALA A 76 -17.14 -3.56 4.02
N LEU A 77 -17.02 -2.23 3.89
CA LEU A 77 -18.15 -1.32 3.75
C LEU A 77 -19.00 -1.67 2.52
N VAL A 78 -18.37 -1.88 1.37
CA VAL A 78 -19.07 -2.17 0.11
C VAL A 78 -19.54 -3.63 0.05
N ALA A 79 -18.68 -4.57 0.46
CA ALA A 79 -19.00 -5.99 0.48
C ALA A 79 -20.14 -6.33 1.45
N GLY A 80 -20.31 -5.55 2.52
CA GLY A 80 -21.24 -5.83 3.61
C GLY A 80 -20.78 -6.97 4.52
N GLU A 81 -19.53 -7.40 4.37
CA GLU A 81 -18.87 -8.41 5.20
C GLU A 81 -17.36 -8.17 5.17
N PHE A 82 -16.65 -8.55 6.23
CA PHE A 82 -15.23 -8.27 6.36
C PHE A 82 -14.32 -9.49 6.30
N LYS A 83 -14.83 -10.72 6.41
CA LYS A 83 -14.00 -11.91 6.56
C LYS A 83 -13.40 -12.35 5.22
N LYS A 84 -14.24 -12.63 4.22
CA LYS A 84 -13.80 -13.20 2.94
C LYS A 84 -13.23 -12.10 2.05
N SER A 85 -13.94 -11.00 1.90
CA SER A 85 -13.60 -9.86 1.05
C SER A 85 -12.22 -9.28 1.37
N THR A 86 -11.94 -8.98 2.64
CA THR A 86 -10.66 -8.37 3.04
C THR A 86 -9.50 -9.36 3.05
N MET A 87 -9.76 -10.64 3.28
CA MET A 87 -8.74 -11.69 3.14
C MET A 87 -8.33 -11.86 1.68
N VAL A 88 -9.29 -11.92 0.75
CA VAL A 88 -9.00 -11.99 -0.68
C VAL A 88 -8.28 -10.74 -1.17
N LEU A 89 -8.75 -9.54 -0.78
CA LEU A 89 -8.03 -8.30 -1.11
C LEU A 89 -6.61 -8.32 -0.54
N GLY A 90 -6.43 -8.68 0.73
CA GLY A 90 -5.12 -8.72 1.35
C GLY A 90 -4.15 -9.67 0.64
N VAL A 91 -4.62 -10.83 0.16
CA VAL A 91 -3.82 -11.75 -0.66
C VAL A 91 -3.44 -11.11 -2.00
N ILE A 92 -4.39 -10.45 -2.67
CA ILE A 92 -4.13 -9.73 -3.93
C ILE A 92 -3.06 -8.64 -3.69
N LEU A 93 -3.19 -7.86 -2.62
CA LEU A 93 -2.24 -6.81 -2.28
C LEU A 93 -0.86 -7.40 -1.95
N VAL A 94 -0.76 -8.52 -1.25
CA VAL A 94 0.51 -9.22 -1.01
C VAL A 94 1.17 -9.62 -2.33
N LEU A 95 0.42 -10.21 -3.27
CA LEU A 95 0.97 -10.62 -4.56
C LEU A 95 1.48 -9.41 -5.38
N VAL A 96 0.69 -8.34 -5.43
CA VAL A 96 1.10 -7.08 -6.09
C VAL A 96 2.29 -6.45 -5.38
N GLY A 97 2.27 -6.41 -4.05
CA GLY A 97 3.32 -5.87 -3.21
C GLY A 97 4.65 -6.61 -3.42
N VAL A 98 4.66 -7.94 -3.47
CA VAL A 98 5.86 -8.72 -3.79
C VAL A 98 6.41 -8.35 -5.16
N ALA A 99 5.55 -8.22 -6.18
CA ALA A 99 5.98 -7.85 -7.52
C ALA A 99 6.57 -6.43 -7.57
N VAL A 100 5.94 -5.47 -6.90
CA VAL A 100 6.43 -4.08 -6.83
C VAL A 100 7.73 -4.00 -6.02
N GLU A 101 7.77 -4.58 -4.82
CA GLU A 101 8.96 -4.52 -3.96
C GLU A 101 10.17 -5.25 -4.57
N TYR A 102 9.95 -6.25 -5.42
CA TYR A 102 11.02 -6.86 -6.22
C TYR A 102 11.65 -5.86 -7.21
N VAL A 103 10.82 -5.04 -7.87
CA VAL A 103 11.28 -4.00 -8.79
C VAL A 103 12.08 -2.93 -8.06
N PHE A 104 11.69 -2.60 -6.83
CA PHE A 104 12.33 -1.57 -5.99
C PHE A 104 13.39 -2.12 -5.03
N TRP A 105 13.78 -3.39 -5.15
CA TRP A 105 14.62 -4.08 -4.16
C TRP A 105 15.96 -3.37 -3.86
N ASN A 106 16.56 -2.73 -4.86
CA ASN A 106 17.85 -2.07 -4.72
C ASN A 106 17.74 -0.61 -4.21
N MET A 107 16.53 -0.12 -3.92
CA MET A 107 16.31 1.27 -3.49
C MET A 107 16.05 1.39 -1.98
N ALA A 108 15.80 0.28 -1.29
CA ALA A 108 15.53 0.24 0.13
C ALA A 108 16.16 -1.01 0.77
N PRO A 109 16.38 -1.02 2.09
CA PRO A 109 16.95 -2.18 2.77
C PRO A 109 15.95 -3.35 2.83
N ALA A 110 16.46 -4.59 2.79
CA ALA A 110 15.65 -5.83 2.80
C ALA A 110 14.56 -5.88 3.89
N TRP A 111 14.86 -5.38 5.09
CA TRP A 111 13.90 -5.37 6.20
C TRP A 111 12.65 -4.54 5.89
N TYR A 112 12.77 -3.45 5.11
CA TYR A 112 11.63 -2.64 4.72
C TYR A 112 10.69 -3.43 3.81
N HIS A 113 11.22 -4.09 2.78
CA HIS A 113 10.43 -4.90 1.85
C HIS A 113 9.67 -6.02 2.56
N ILE A 114 10.35 -6.71 3.49
CA ILE A 114 9.76 -7.78 4.29
C ILE A 114 8.59 -7.23 5.13
N LEU A 115 8.80 -6.15 5.86
CA LEU A 115 7.75 -5.56 6.69
C LEU A 115 6.61 -5.00 5.83
N PHE A 116 6.92 -4.34 4.71
CA PHE A 116 5.91 -3.82 3.80
C PHE A 116 4.95 -4.93 3.38
N VAL A 117 5.47 -6.01 2.78
CA VAL A 117 4.67 -7.12 2.27
C VAL A 117 3.95 -7.85 3.40
N LEU A 118 4.65 -8.15 4.50
CA LEU A 118 4.10 -8.89 5.63
C LEU A 118 2.87 -8.19 6.22
N PHE A 119 2.87 -6.86 6.26
CA PHE A 119 1.80 -6.10 6.89
C PHE A 119 0.61 -5.75 5.97
N LEU A 120 0.71 -5.96 4.65
CA LEU A 120 -0.42 -5.71 3.73
C LEU A 120 -1.68 -6.50 4.13
N LEU A 121 -1.55 -7.82 4.31
CA LEU A 121 -2.67 -8.68 4.69
C LEU A 121 -3.25 -8.37 6.08
N PRO A 122 -2.46 -8.34 7.18
CA PRO A 122 -3.03 -8.11 8.50
C PRO A 122 -3.66 -6.71 8.62
N MET A 123 -3.06 -5.67 8.02
CA MET A 123 -3.63 -4.32 8.07
C MET A 123 -4.92 -4.21 7.26
N THR A 124 -5.02 -4.91 6.14
CA THR A 124 -6.27 -5.00 5.36
C THR A 124 -7.38 -5.68 6.17
N ILE A 125 -7.07 -6.77 6.89
CA ILE A 125 -8.04 -7.46 7.76
C ILE A 125 -8.45 -6.58 8.94
N VAL A 126 -7.50 -5.87 9.57
CA VAL A 126 -7.78 -4.93 10.66
C VAL A 126 -8.72 -3.82 10.17
N GLY A 127 -8.45 -3.24 9.01
CA GLY A 127 -9.34 -2.27 8.37
C GLY A 127 -10.76 -2.79 8.19
N GLY A 128 -10.90 -4.02 7.69
CA GLY A 128 -12.20 -4.68 7.56
C GLY A 128 -12.93 -4.85 8.90
N LYS A 129 -12.20 -5.27 9.93
CA LYS A 129 -12.75 -5.44 11.28
C LYS A 129 -13.25 -4.12 11.87
N LEU A 130 -12.61 -2.99 11.58
CA LEU A 130 -13.05 -1.68 12.07
C LEU A 130 -14.42 -1.26 11.54
N ARG A 131 -14.82 -1.73 10.35
CA ARG A 131 -16.14 -1.43 9.80
C ARG A 131 -17.27 -2.08 10.60
N ARG A 132 -17.02 -3.21 11.27
CA ARG A 132 -17.98 -4.10 11.97
C ARG A 132 -19.43 -3.59 11.91
N SER A 133 -20.15 -3.89 10.83
CA SER A 133 -21.60 -3.81 10.85
C SER A 133 -22.10 -5.04 11.58
N ASN A 134 -22.82 -4.83 12.69
CA ASN A 134 -23.63 -5.88 13.32
C ASN A 134 -24.53 -6.57 12.29
#